data_AF-A0A350XIY0-F1
#
_entry.id   AF-A0A350XIY0-F1
#
_cell.length_a   1.000
_cell.length_b   1.000
_cell.length_c   1.000
_cell.angle_alpha   90.00
_cell.angle_beta   90.00
_cell.angle_gamma   90.00
#
_symmetry.space_group_name_H-M   'P 1'
#
loop_
_entity.id
_entity.type
_entity.pdbx_description
1 polymer ?
#
loop_
_entity_poly.entity_id
_entity_poly.type
_entity_poly.pdbx_seq_one_letter_code
_entity_poly.pdbx_strand_id
1 'polypeptide(L)'
;IPVIIHDPRLERTTNGSGFVREKTLEQLKALDAGAWFKPEFSGETIPSLREALNAIEDLDRFVYPEVKGGENWTDADVDNFVQ
;
A
#
# COMPACT_ATOMS: atom_id res chain seq x y z
N ILE A 1 -0.52 -7.61 -5.98
CA ILE A 1 -0.63 -8.04 -4.55
C ILE A 1 -1.32 -6.91 -3.78
N PRO A 2 -2.36 -7.16 -2.96
CA PRO A 2 -3.02 -6.11 -2.18
C PRO A 2 -2.09 -5.51 -1.12
N VAL A 3 -2.08 -4.19 -1.00
CA VAL A 3 -1.28 -3.41 -0.05
C VAL A 3 -2.18 -2.48 0.77
N ILE A 4 -1.70 -2.10 1.95
CA ILE A 4 -2.37 -1.13 2.83
C ILE A 4 -1.81 0.25 2.53
N ILE A 5 -2.58 1.05 1.79
CA ILE A 5 -2.26 2.45 1.53
C ILE A 5 -3.55 3.22 1.25
N HIS A 6 -3.59 4.50 1.65
CA HIS A 6 -4.76 5.33 1.45
C HIS A 6 -4.77 6.01 0.07
N ASP A 7 -3.66 6.64 -0.30
CA ASP A 7 -3.59 7.44 -1.51
C ASP A 7 -3.21 6.59 -2.73
N PRO A 8 -3.70 6.94 -3.92
CA PRO A 8 -3.27 6.29 -5.16
C PRO A 8 -1.81 6.63 -5.53
N ARG A 9 -1.26 7.72 -4.97
CA ARG A 9 0.12 8.15 -5.20
C ARG A 9 0.95 8.16 -3.92
N LEU A 10 2.25 8.02 -4.10
CA LEU A 10 3.20 7.73 -3.03
C LEU A 10 3.65 8.96 -2.20
N GLU A 11 3.49 10.17 -2.72
CA GLU A 11 4.24 11.35 -2.26
C GLU A 11 3.86 11.81 -0.85
N ARG A 12 2.62 11.60 -0.40
CA ARG A 12 2.17 12.10 0.91
C ARG A 12 2.73 11.32 2.09
N THR A 13 2.91 10.01 1.92
CA THR A 13 3.18 9.08 3.05
C THR A 13 4.42 8.23 2.84
N THR A 14 5.23 8.53 1.83
CA THR A 14 6.49 7.84 1.59
C THR A 14 7.54 8.81 1.04
N ASN A 15 8.78 8.33 0.93
CA ASN A 15 9.83 8.98 0.17
C ASN A 15 9.79 8.69 -1.36
N GLY A 16 8.75 8.01 -1.85
CA GLY A 16 8.57 7.67 -3.26
C GLY A 16 7.69 8.64 -4.04
N SER A 17 7.54 8.39 -5.34
CA SER A 17 6.70 9.17 -6.24
C SER A 17 6.04 8.30 -7.32
N GLY A 18 4.95 8.82 -7.89
CA GLY A 18 4.14 8.12 -8.89
C GLY A 18 3.00 7.30 -8.29
N PHE A 19 2.31 6.55 -9.15
CA PHE A 19 1.15 5.76 -8.74
C PHE A 19 1.56 4.42 -8.11
N VAL A 20 0.83 4.02 -7.07
CA VAL A 20 1.03 2.72 -6.40
C VAL A 20 0.84 1.57 -7.38
N ARG A 21 -0.16 1.67 -8.28
CA ARG A 21 -0.50 0.62 -9.25
C ARG A 21 0.59 0.36 -10.31
N GLU A 22 1.53 1.28 -10.47
CA GLU A 22 2.63 1.17 -11.44
C GLU A 22 3.91 0.55 -10.84
N LYS A 23 3.86 0.11 -9.57
CA LYS A 23 5.00 -0.44 -8.83
C LYS A 23 4.77 -1.91 -8.49
N THR A 24 5.83 -2.71 -8.54
CA THR A 24 5.80 -4.06 -7.96
C THR A 24 5.77 -3.98 -6.43
N LEU A 25 5.34 -5.06 -5.76
CA LEU A 25 5.41 -5.09 -4.28
C LEU A 25 6.84 -4.90 -3.78
N GLU A 26 7.85 -5.47 -4.44
CA GLU A 26 9.26 -5.31 -4.09
C GLU A 26 9.68 -3.83 -4.15
N GLN A 27 9.28 -3.12 -5.21
CA GLN A 27 9.55 -1.69 -5.34
C GLN A 27 8.84 -0.86 -4.27
N LEU A 28 7.59 -1.20 -3.93
CA LEU A 28 6.85 -0.54 -2.85
C LEU A 28 7.48 -0.79 -1.48
N LYS A 29 8.00 -2.00 -1.24
CA LYS A 29 8.67 -2.39 0.01
C LYS A 29 10.02 -1.72 0.23
N ALA A 30 10.65 -1.23 -0.84
CA ALA A 30 11.91 -0.49 -0.74
C ALA A 30 11.74 0.98 -0.30
N LEU A 31 10.50 1.48 -0.23
CA LEU A 31 10.19 2.84 0.19
C LEU A 31 10.13 2.96 1.72
N ASP A 32 10.53 4.13 2.22
CA ASP A 32 10.30 4.52 3.62
C ASP A 32 8.91 5.17 3.71
N ALA A 33 8.00 4.55 4.46
CA ALA A 33 6.62 4.96 4.67
C ALA A 33 6.36 5.54 6.08
N GLY A 34 7.41 5.82 6.87
CA GLY A 34 7.27 6.26 8.26
C GLY A 34 8.01 7.55 8.61
N ALA A 35 9.15 7.84 7.98
CA ALA A 35 9.95 9.03 8.27
C ALA A 35 9.20 10.35 8.02
N TRP A 36 8.19 10.35 7.14
CA TRP A 36 7.32 11.51 6.90
C TRP A 36 6.49 11.89 8.14
N PHE A 37 6.17 10.92 9.00
CA PHE A 37 5.40 11.15 10.21
C PHE A 37 6.32 11.63 11.33
N LYS A 38 7.37 10.84 11.65
CA LYS A 38 8.47 11.23 12.57
C LYS A 38 9.74 10.40 12.30
N PRO A 39 10.94 10.90 12.65
CA PRO A 39 12.20 10.19 12.47
C PRO A 39 12.27 8.81 13.13
N GLU A 40 11.60 8.62 14.27
CA GLU A 40 11.56 7.34 14.98
C GLU A 40 10.87 6.19 14.21
N PHE A 41 10.10 6.51 13.16
CA PHE A 41 9.47 5.53 12.26
C PHE A 41 10.22 5.37 10.94
N SER A 42 11.46 5.86 10.83
CA SER A 42 12.24 5.62 9.61
C SER A 42 12.49 4.14 9.39
N GLY A 43 12.39 3.71 8.14
CA GLY A 43 12.51 2.31 7.73
C GLY A 43 11.19 1.52 7.74
N GLU A 44 10.09 2.10 8.23
CA GLU A 44 8.77 1.47 8.07
C GLU A 44 8.42 1.34 6.59
N THR A 45 7.76 0.24 6.22
CA THR A 45 7.45 -0.08 4.81
C THR A 45 5.95 -0.07 4.57
N ILE A 46 5.52 0.06 3.30
CA ILE A 46 4.12 -0.17 2.93
C ILE A 46 3.80 -1.67 3.20
N PRO A 47 2.82 -2.00 4.07
CA PRO A 47 2.47 -3.39 4.32
C PRO A 47 1.63 -3.97 3.18
N SER A 48 1.84 -5.24 2.88
CA SER A 48 0.83 -6.05 2.19
C SER A 48 -0.37 -6.29 3.11
N LEU A 49 -1.53 -6.58 2.54
CA LEU A 49 -2.71 -6.94 3.33
C LEU A 49 -2.45 -8.16 4.22
N ARG A 50 -1.66 -9.14 3.75
CA ARG A 50 -1.31 -10.33 4.53
C ARG A 50 -0.49 -9.97 5.77
N GLU A 51 0.55 -9.15 5.62
CA GLU A 51 1.38 -8.73 6.77
C GLU A 51 0.56 -7.92 7.77
N ALA A 52 -0.31 -7.03 7.30
CA ALA A 52 -1.18 -6.25 8.17
C ALA A 52 -2.15 -7.12 8.96
N LEU A 53 -2.75 -8.14 8.34
CA LEU A 53 -3.64 -9.09 9.02
C LEU A 53 -2.88 -9.96 10.02
N ASN A 54 -1.70 -10.44 9.67
CA ASN A 54 -0.86 -11.21 10.60
C ASN A 54 -0.46 -10.36 11.82
N ALA A 55 -0.15 -9.07 11.63
CA ALA A 55 0.23 -8.18 12.73
C ALA A 55 -0.88 -7.93 13.76
N ILE A 56 -2.14 -8.22 13.41
CA ILE A 56 -3.31 -8.02 14.27
C ILE A 56 -4.07 -9.32 14.54
N GLU A 57 -3.50 -10.48 14.19
CA GLU A 57 -4.21 -11.77 14.22
C GLU A 57 -4.69 -12.17 15.62
N ASP A 58 -3.93 -11.80 16.64
CA ASP A 58 -4.24 -12.08 18.05
C ASP A 58 -5.22 -11.07 18.67
N LEU A 59 -5.64 -10.05 17.92
CA LEU A 59 -6.58 -9.05 18.40
C LEU A 59 -8.02 -9.48 18.12
N ASP A 60 -8.82 -9.60 19.18
CA ASP A 60 -10.27 -9.79 19.05
C ASP A 60 -10.94 -8.46 18.60
N ARG A 61 -10.83 -8.18 17.29
CA ARG A 61 -11.28 -6.95 16.65
C ARG A 61 -11.87 -7.23 15.28
N PHE A 62 -12.90 -6.47 14.95
CA PHE A 62 -13.41 -6.40 13.58
C PHE A 62 -12.47 -5.58 12.70
N VAL A 63 -12.11 -6.11 11.53
CA VAL A 63 -11.36 -5.38 10.50
C VAL A 63 -12.34 -4.90 9.44
N TYR A 64 -12.35 -3.59 9.19
CA TYR A 64 -13.12 -2.97 8.12
C TYR A 64 -12.19 -2.59 6.95
N PRO A 65 -12.06 -3.44 5.91
CA PRO A 65 -11.25 -3.11 4.75
C PRO A 65 -12.02 -2.13 3.84
N GLU A 66 -11.51 -0.91 3.72
CA GLU A 66 -11.95 0.03 2.69
C GLU A 66 -11.16 -0.21 1.40
N VAL A 67 -11.83 -0.74 0.37
CA VAL A 67 -11.24 -0.83 -0.96
C VAL A 67 -11.20 0.56 -1.56
N LYS A 68 -10.01 1.14 -1.69
CA LYS A 68 -9.80 2.45 -2.31
C LYS A 68 -10.00 2.35 -3.82
N GLY A 69 -11.23 2.63 -4.26
CA GLY A 69 -11.61 2.83 -5.65
C GLY A 69 -11.76 4.33 -5.96
N GLY A 70 -11.34 4.75 -7.15
CA GLY A 70 -11.39 6.16 -7.57
C GLY A 70 -10.72 6.45 -8.90
N GLU A 71 -9.90 5.53 -9.42
CA GLU A 71 -9.41 5.59 -10.79
C GLU A 71 -10.29 4.73 -11.68
N ASN A 72 -10.70 5.26 -12.85
CA ASN A 72 -11.42 4.48 -13.84
C ASN A 72 -10.44 3.47 -14.44
N TRP A 73 -10.48 2.22 -13.97
CA TRP A 73 -9.79 1.12 -14.62
C TRP A 73 -10.51 0.84 -15.94
N THR A 74 -9.78 0.91 -17.05
CA THR A 74 -10.27 0.35 -18.31
C THR A 74 -10.13 -1.16 -18.28
N ASP A 75 -10.90 -1.88 -19.11
CA ASP A 75 -10.74 -3.33 -19.27
C ASP A 75 -9.29 -3.69 -19.63
N ALA A 76 -8.61 -2.84 -20.42
CA ALA A 76 -7.21 -3.01 -20.76
C ALA A 76 -6.26 -2.84 -19.55
N ASP A 77 -6.55 -1.92 -18.61
CA ASP A 77 -5.77 -1.78 -17.37
C ASP A 77 -5.90 -3.05 -16.50
N VAL A 78 -7.11 -3.61 -16.45
CA VAL A 78 -7.37 -4.87 -15.71
C VAL A 78 -6.62 -6.02 -16.38
N ASP A 79 -6.75 -6.18 -17.70
CA ASP A 79 -6.11 -7.25 -18.45
C ASP A 79 -4.59 -7.20 -18.33
N ASN A 80 -3.97 -6.02 -18.39
CA ASN A 80 -2.53 -5.85 -18.23
C ASN A 80 -2.04 -6.13 -16.79
N PHE A 81 -2.89 -5.95 -15.79
CA PHE A 81 -2.55 -6.19 -14.39
C PHE A 81 -2.68 -7.65 -13.95
N VAL A 82 -3.57 -8.41 -14.59
CA VAL A 82 -3.93 -9.79 -14.19
C VAL A 82 -3.07 -10.86 -14.89
N GLN A 83 -2.16 -10.49 -15.80
CA GLN A 83 -1.15 -11.41 -16.37
C GLN A 83 -0.07 -11.81 -15.35
#